data_AF-A0A9P6L143-F1
#
_entry.id   AF-A0A9P6L143-F1
#
_cell.length_a   1.000
_cell.length_b   1.000
_cell.length_c   1.000
_cell.angle_alpha   90.00
_cell.angle_beta   90.00
_cell.angle_gamma   90.00
#
_symmetry.space_group_name_H-M   'P 1'
#
loop_
_entity.id
_entity.type
_entity.pdbx_description
1 polymer ?
#
loop_
_entity_poly.entity_id
_entity_poly.type
_entity_poly.pdbx_seq_one_letter_code
_entity_poly.pdbx_strand_id
1 'polypeptide(L)'
;MIEKTGVTDPECDRIPGRLFTSAALKNLASDGSELPDLVLHRGSSAVAEYNNPDLIPGMYPTLFPMGVGGFDVPDRVCAISFANQAKYYLDLADRSFRYHHSFLFVILNIIQRHTAHLQTHFTVRRSRFESVASKLIAVKSTVLRSVADHLEREGKYSDLSSEQKSALDLLKHVNTIAARIPGSQAAKIFMRNEIRSYCGFFGLPHVYLTLNPNAAHSPIFQVIFGDETVDLTKRFPILVSARERAIRLAKDPVAGADFFNFCITCIFKYLFGWDYDKQQSTPLGGILGKLESFYGSSE
;
A
#
# COMPACT_ATOMS: atom_id res chain seq x y z
N MET A 1 -1.07 -12.87 26.14
CA MET A 1 -0.44 -11.54 26.01
C MET A 1 -1.34 -10.67 25.15
N ILE A 2 -1.79 -9.53 25.65
CA ILE A 2 -2.70 -8.59 24.96
C ILE A 2 -1.79 -7.49 24.42
N GLU A 3 -1.66 -7.39 23.10
CA GLU A 3 -0.98 -6.23 22.50
C GLU A 3 -1.92 -5.04 22.59
N LYS A 4 -1.60 -4.10 23.48
CA LYS A 4 -2.23 -2.78 23.58
C LYS A 4 -1.67 -1.87 22.48
N THR A 5 -1.93 -2.17 21.21
CA THR A 5 -1.39 -1.35 20.11
C THR A 5 -2.50 -0.88 19.18
N GLY A 6 -2.85 0.41 19.32
CA GLY A 6 -3.69 1.13 18.36
C GLY A 6 -4.32 2.37 18.97
N VAL A 7 -4.30 3.48 18.24
CA VAL A 7 -5.24 4.60 18.43
C VAL A 7 -6.04 4.65 17.15
N THR A 8 -7.34 4.39 17.24
CA THR A 8 -8.28 4.57 16.13
C THR A 8 -8.93 5.93 16.24
N ASP A 9 -8.95 6.68 15.14
CA ASP A 9 -9.75 7.90 14.97
C ASP A 9 -11.02 7.56 14.18
N PRO A 10 -12.08 7.04 14.82
CA PRO A 10 -13.30 6.74 14.10
C PRO A 10 -13.98 7.99 13.52
N GLU A 11 -13.69 9.18 14.07
CA GLU A 11 -14.38 10.44 13.74
C GLU A 11 -13.61 11.30 12.73
N CYS A 12 -12.36 10.96 12.39
CA CYS A 12 -11.51 11.71 11.46
C CYS A 12 -11.38 13.20 11.85
N ASP A 13 -11.24 13.48 13.14
CA ASP A 13 -11.03 14.84 13.62
C ASP A 13 -9.65 15.37 13.17
N ARG A 14 -9.56 16.68 12.89
CA ARG A 14 -8.29 17.35 12.55
C ARG A 14 -7.39 17.48 13.77
N ILE A 15 -6.90 16.38 14.29
CA ILE A 15 -5.99 16.32 15.42
C ILE A 15 -4.55 16.35 14.89
N PRO A 16 -3.68 17.26 15.38
CA PRO A 16 -2.25 17.27 15.02
C PRO A 16 -1.57 15.92 15.30
N GLY A 17 -0.75 15.40 14.38
CA GLY A 17 -0.11 14.07 14.51
C GLY A 17 0.70 13.83 15.81
N ARG A 18 1.19 14.90 16.44
CA ARG A 18 1.84 14.86 17.76
C ARG A 18 0.90 14.45 18.91
N LEU A 19 -0.37 14.83 18.84
CA LEU A 19 -1.40 14.43 19.81
C LEU A 19 -1.78 12.96 19.63
N PHE A 20 -1.86 12.49 18.37
CA PHE A 20 -2.00 11.06 18.05
C PHE A 20 -0.87 10.23 18.65
N THR A 21 0.37 10.67 18.42
CA THR A 21 1.57 10.01 18.94
C THR A 21 1.59 10.02 20.47
N SER A 22 1.21 11.13 21.10
CA SER A 22 1.11 11.27 22.56
C SER A 22 0.03 10.36 23.15
N ALA A 23 -1.16 10.30 22.55
CA ALA A 23 -2.24 9.42 22.97
C ALA A 23 -1.86 7.94 22.85
N ALA A 24 -1.22 7.56 21.73
CA ALA A 24 -0.71 6.20 21.52
C ALA A 24 0.32 5.81 22.59
N LEU A 25 1.25 6.71 22.90
CA LEU A 25 2.27 6.50 23.94
C LEU A 25 1.69 6.43 25.35
N LYS A 26 0.65 7.24 25.67
CA LYS A 26 -0.04 7.20 26.96
C LYS A 26 -0.83 5.90 27.16
N ASN A 27 -1.49 5.40 26.12
CA ASN A 27 -2.18 4.11 26.15
C ASN A 27 -1.23 2.92 26.30
N LEU A 28 -0.01 3.03 25.78
CA LEU A 28 1.06 2.04 25.99
C LEU A 28 1.63 2.04 27.42
N ALA A 29 1.50 3.16 28.15
CA ALA A 29 2.11 3.38 29.47
C ALA A 29 1.13 3.31 30.65
N SER A 30 -0.17 3.09 30.41
CA SER A 30 -1.16 3.00 31.49
C SER A 30 -1.16 1.61 32.15
N ASP A 31 -0.75 1.57 33.42
CA ASP A 31 -0.77 0.39 34.30
C ASP A 31 -2.14 0.09 34.91
N GLY A 32 -3.17 0.90 34.60
CA GLY A 32 -4.53 0.70 35.08
C GLY A 32 -5.56 1.18 34.08
N SER A 33 -6.44 0.27 33.65
CA SER A 33 -7.73 0.60 33.04
C SER A 33 -8.69 -0.52 33.40
N GLU A 34 -9.80 -0.13 34.02
CA GLU A 34 -11.02 -0.90 34.08
C GLU A 34 -11.39 -1.30 32.65
N LEU A 35 -11.64 -2.59 32.45
CA LEU A 35 -12.07 -3.35 31.27
C LEU A 35 -11.92 -2.70 29.87
N PRO A 36 -11.35 -3.41 28.88
CA PRO A 36 -11.16 -2.84 27.54
C PRO A 36 -12.50 -2.44 26.89
N ASP A 37 -12.52 -1.26 26.25
CA ASP A 37 -13.67 -0.73 25.47
C ASP A 37 -14.16 -1.70 24.37
N LEU A 38 -13.33 -2.66 23.96
CA LEU A 38 -13.65 -3.70 22.99
C LEU A 38 -13.14 -5.06 23.46
N VAL A 39 -14.05 -5.97 23.81
CA VAL A 39 -13.72 -7.38 24.08
C VAL A 39 -13.73 -8.14 22.75
N LEU A 40 -12.55 -8.30 22.16
CA LEU A 40 -12.37 -9.17 21.00
C LEU A 40 -12.24 -10.62 21.46
N HIS A 41 -13.29 -11.41 21.23
CA HIS A 41 -13.23 -12.85 21.40
C HIS A 41 -12.28 -13.44 20.34
N ARG A 42 -11.12 -13.90 20.78
CA ARG A 42 -10.13 -14.59 19.94
C ARG A 42 -10.03 -16.06 20.32
N GLY A 43 -9.70 -16.89 19.34
CA GLY A 43 -9.26 -18.26 19.62
C GLY A 43 -8.06 -18.27 20.57
N SER A 44 -7.94 -19.30 21.38
CA SER A 44 -6.78 -19.51 22.26
C SER A 44 -5.50 -19.85 21.47
N SER A 45 -5.65 -20.28 20.22
CA SER A 45 -4.55 -20.69 19.33
C SER A 45 -4.43 -19.74 18.15
N ALA A 46 -3.19 -19.40 17.78
CA ALA A 46 -2.93 -18.65 16.56
C ALA A 46 -3.29 -19.50 15.34
N VAL A 47 -3.96 -18.89 14.36
CA VAL A 47 -4.30 -19.52 13.09
C VAL A 47 -3.25 -19.10 12.05
N ALA A 48 -2.76 -20.06 11.28
CA ALA A 48 -1.78 -19.80 10.23
C ALA A 48 -2.42 -18.99 9.08
N GLU A 49 -1.72 -17.95 8.63
CA GLU A 49 -2.10 -17.17 7.45
C GLU A 49 -1.74 -17.88 6.15
N TYR A 50 -0.57 -18.51 6.10
CA TYR A 50 -0.05 -19.21 4.93
C TYR A 50 -0.64 -20.61 4.79
N ASN A 51 -0.88 -21.03 3.54
CA ASN A 51 -1.33 -22.38 3.21
C ASN A 51 -2.60 -22.78 3.99
N ASN A 52 -3.47 -21.80 4.23
CA ASN A 52 -4.72 -21.99 4.96
C ASN A 52 -5.90 -21.64 4.04
N PRO A 53 -6.39 -22.61 3.25
CA PRO A 53 -7.47 -22.36 2.30
C PRO A 53 -8.78 -21.94 2.96
N ASP A 54 -8.99 -22.31 4.23
CA ASP A 54 -10.24 -22.05 4.93
C ASP A 54 -10.27 -20.66 5.60
N LEU A 55 -9.13 -19.98 5.69
CA LEU A 55 -9.01 -18.71 6.41
C LEU A 55 -9.93 -17.62 5.86
N ILE A 56 -9.78 -17.29 4.57
CA ILE A 56 -10.53 -16.19 3.95
C ILE A 56 -12.02 -16.55 3.80
N PRO A 57 -12.41 -17.76 3.36
CA PRO A 57 -13.82 -18.16 3.38
C PRO A 57 -14.44 -18.10 4.78
N GLY A 58 -13.71 -18.52 5.82
CA GLY A 58 -14.16 -18.44 7.21
C GLY A 58 -14.30 -17.00 7.73
N MET A 59 -13.45 -16.08 7.27
CA MET A 59 -13.54 -14.65 7.62
C MET A 59 -14.69 -13.93 6.91
N TYR A 60 -15.07 -14.38 5.71
CA TYR A 60 -16.05 -13.72 4.85
C TYR A 60 -17.14 -14.67 4.35
N PRO A 61 -17.97 -15.24 5.24
CA PRO A 61 -19.02 -16.18 4.84
C PRO A 61 -20.04 -15.57 3.88
N THR A 62 -20.24 -14.25 3.88
CA THR A 62 -21.11 -13.54 2.92
C THR A 62 -20.53 -13.47 1.51
N LEU A 63 -19.20 -13.51 1.37
CA LEU A 63 -18.51 -13.56 0.07
C LEU A 63 -18.24 -15.00 -0.39
N PHE A 64 -18.15 -15.93 0.56
CA PHE A 64 -17.90 -17.35 0.34
C PHE A 64 -19.00 -18.20 1.01
N PRO A 65 -20.25 -18.14 0.53
CA PRO A 65 -21.39 -18.80 1.20
C PRO A 65 -21.25 -20.32 1.31
N MET A 66 -20.48 -20.93 0.40
CA MET A 66 -20.22 -22.36 0.38
C MET A 66 -18.89 -22.74 1.05
N GLY A 67 -18.14 -21.79 1.60
CA GLY A 67 -16.81 -22.02 2.19
C GLY A 67 -15.72 -22.42 1.19
N VAL A 68 -15.99 -22.38 -0.11
CA VAL A 68 -15.05 -22.76 -1.19
C VAL A 68 -14.48 -21.53 -1.88
N GLY A 69 -13.40 -21.69 -2.66
CA GLY A 69 -12.73 -20.57 -3.33
C GLY A 69 -11.72 -19.84 -2.44
N GLY A 70 -11.20 -20.52 -1.43
CA GLY A 70 -10.09 -20.02 -0.61
C GLY A 70 -8.84 -19.65 -1.41
N PHE A 71 -7.95 -18.93 -0.73
CA PHE A 71 -6.59 -18.64 -1.20
C PHE A 71 -5.66 -19.82 -0.88
N ASP A 72 -4.46 -19.87 -1.47
CA ASP A 72 -3.42 -20.86 -1.13
C ASP A 72 -3.89 -22.33 -1.12
N VAL A 73 -4.79 -22.70 -2.05
CA VAL A 73 -5.32 -24.06 -2.19
C VAL A 73 -4.21 -24.99 -2.72
N PRO A 74 -3.75 -26.01 -1.96
CA PRO A 74 -2.62 -26.86 -2.35
C PRO A 74 -2.89 -27.67 -3.63
N ASP A 75 -4.09 -28.21 -3.77
CA ASP A 75 -4.47 -29.13 -4.86
C ASP A 75 -4.95 -28.40 -6.12
N ARG A 76 -4.61 -27.12 -6.28
CA ARG A 76 -5.02 -26.34 -7.45
C ARG A 76 -4.20 -26.76 -8.68
N VAL A 77 -4.90 -27.09 -9.77
CA VAL A 77 -4.28 -27.50 -11.05
C VAL A 77 -3.30 -26.45 -11.59
N CYS A 78 -3.67 -25.17 -11.51
CA CYS A 78 -2.81 -24.05 -11.88
C CYS A 78 -2.50 -23.21 -10.65
N ALA A 79 -1.23 -23.10 -10.28
CA ALA A 79 -0.81 -22.22 -9.19
C ALA A 79 -1.21 -20.77 -9.49
N ILE A 80 -1.82 -20.11 -8.52
CA ILE A 80 -2.17 -18.69 -8.58
C ILE A 80 -1.58 -17.99 -7.37
N SER A 81 -0.88 -16.87 -7.59
CA SER A 81 -0.40 -16.08 -6.47
C SER A 81 -1.56 -15.45 -5.71
N PHE A 82 -1.39 -15.25 -4.41
CA PHE A 82 -2.37 -14.56 -3.56
C PHE A 82 -2.87 -13.23 -4.17
N ALA A 83 -1.94 -12.39 -4.67
CA ALA A 83 -2.29 -11.10 -5.27
C ALA A 83 -3.12 -11.24 -6.57
N ASN A 84 -2.77 -12.17 -7.46
CA ASN A 84 -3.54 -12.42 -8.68
C ASN A 84 -4.94 -12.97 -8.39
N GLN A 85 -5.10 -13.83 -7.38
CA GLN A 85 -6.43 -14.31 -6.97
C GLN A 85 -7.27 -13.18 -6.37
N ALA A 86 -6.66 -12.30 -5.56
CA ALA A 86 -7.31 -11.12 -5.04
C ALA A 86 -7.78 -10.20 -6.17
N LYS A 87 -6.92 -9.92 -7.15
CA LYS A 87 -7.27 -9.15 -8.34
C LYS A 87 -8.46 -9.77 -9.08
N TYR A 88 -8.42 -11.09 -9.32
CA TYR A 88 -9.52 -11.81 -9.94
C TYR A 88 -10.85 -11.59 -9.20
N TYR A 89 -10.87 -11.64 -7.87
CA TYR A 89 -12.10 -11.39 -7.10
C TYR A 89 -12.62 -9.95 -7.21
N LEU A 90 -11.74 -8.97 -7.38
CA LEU A 90 -12.15 -7.59 -7.62
C LEU A 90 -12.67 -7.36 -9.04
N ASP A 91 -12.24 -8.19 -9.99
CA ASP A 91 -12.61 -8.14 -11.41
C ASP A 91 -13.84 -9.02 -11.77
N LEU A 92 -14.45 -9.69 -10.78
CA LEU A 92 -15.69 -10.43 -11.00
C LEU A 92 -16.83 -9.52 -11.45
N ALA A 93 -17.74 -10.06 -12.27
CA ALA A 93 -18.97 -9.37 -12.65
C ALA A 93 -19.83 -9.03 -11.42
N ASP A 94 -19.85 -9.93 -10.42
CA ASP A 94 -20.39 -9.65 -9.10
C ASP A 94 -19.40 -8.77 -8.31
N ARG A 95 -19.86 -7.59 -7.93
CA ARG A 95 -19.07 -6.57 -7.22
C ARG A 95 -19.09 -6.74 -5.71
N SER A 96 -19.64 -7.83 -5.19
CA SER A 96 -19.71 -8.09 -3.75
C SER A 96 -18.35 -7.96 -3.05
N PHE A 97 -17.26 -8.44 -3.66
CA PHE A 97 -15.91 -8.34 -3.10
C PHE A 97 -15.39 -6.90 -2.98
N ARG A 98 -15.53 -6.10 -4.04
CA ARG A 98 -15.07 -4.70 -4.04
C ARG A 98 -15.99 -3.76 -3.25
N TYR A 99 -17.24 -4.16 -2.98
CA TYR A 99 -18.19 -3.43 -2.11
C TYR A 99 -18.15 -3.87 -0.65
N HIS A 100 -17.45 -4.96 -0.34
CA HIS A 100 -17.34 -5.42 1.03
C HIS A 100 -16.52 -4.45 1.88
N HIS A 101 -17.09 -4.01 3.00
CA HIS A 101 -16.57 -2.94 3.86
C HIS A 101 -15.12 -3.15 4.35
N SER A 102 -14.66 -4.40 4.51
CA SER A 102 -13.34 -4.73 5.07
C SER A 102 -12.47 -5.62 4.19
N PHE A 103 -13.00 -6.16 3.09
CA PHE A 103 -12.28 -7.19 2.32
C PHE A 103 -11.01 -6.62 1.70
N LEU A 104 -11.12 -5.48 1.00
CA LEU A 104 -9.99 -4.78 0.39
C LEU A 104 -8.88 -4.48 1.40
N PHE A 105 -9.26 -3.98 2.58
CA PHE A 105 -8.31 -3.63 3.63
C PHE A 105 -7.55 -4.86 4.14
N VAL A 106 -8.26 -5.94 4.49
CA VAL A 106 -7.64 -7.16 5.03
C VAL A 106 -6.75 -7.84 3.99
N ILE A 107 -7.22 -7.96 2.75
CA ILE A 107 -6.45 -8.58 1.67
C ILE A 107 -5.18 -7.77 1.37
N LEU A 108 -5.26 -6.44 1.31
CA LEU A 108 -4.09 -5.58 1.15
C LEU A 108 -3.07 -5.78 2.29
N ASN A 109 -3.55 -5.86 3.53
CA ASN A 109 -2.68 -6.11 4.69
C ASN A 109 -1.97 -7.46 4.60
N ILE A 110 -2.66 -8.52 4.17
CA ILE A 110 -2.06 -9.85 3.94
C ILE A 110 -1.00 -9.75 2.85
N ILE A 111 -1.29 -9.10 1.72
CA ILE A 111 -0.32 -8.90 0.63
C ILE A 111 0.94 -8.15 1.12
N GLN A 112 0.77 -7.10 1.93
CA GLN A 112 1.89 -6.34 2.51
C GLN A 112 2.72 -7.20 3.48
N ARG A 113 2.08 -7.99 4.35
CA ARG A 113 2.79 -8.95 5.24
C ARG A 113 3.54 -10.01 4.45
N HIS A 114 2.90 -10.60 3.44
CA HIS A 114 3.52 -11.58 2.55
C HIS A 114 4.76 -11.00 1.85
N THR A 115 4.64 -9.77 1.34
CA THR A 115 5.77 -9.06 0.75
C THR A 115 6.88 -8.84 1.78
N ALA A 116 6.56 -8.39 3.00
CA ALA A 116 7.54 -8.17 4.06
C ALA A 116 8.28 -9.46 4.44
N HIS A 117 7.56 -10.58 4.59
CA HIS A 117 8.15 -11.88 4.91
C HIS A 117 9.07 -12.37 3.78
N LEU A 118 8.63 -12.27 2.52
CA LEU A 118 9.42 -12.64 1.36
C LEU A 118 10.72 -11.83 1.26
N GLN A 119 10.63 -10.52 1.44
CA GLN A 119 11.79 -9.63 1.37
C GLN A 119 12.74 -9.82 2.55
N THR A 120 12.21 -10.14 3.73
CA THR A 120 13.00 -10.56 4.88
C THR A 120 13.77 -11.84 4.57
N HIS A 121 13.11 -12.82 3.97
CA HIS A 121 13.72 -14.09 3.56
C HIS A 121 14.88 -13.88 2.58
N PHE A 122 14.74 -12.98 1.61
CA PHE A 122 15.81 -12.67 0.65
C PHE A 122 16.94 -11.83 1.25
N THR A 123 16.63 -10.91 2.18
CA THR A 123 17.61 -9.97 2.73
C THR A 123 18.44 -10.59 3.86
N VAL A 124 17.80 -11.39 4.72
CA VAL A 124 18.43 -11.95 5.91
C VAL A 124 18.86 -13.38 5.64
N ARG A 125 20.17 -13.61 5.51
CA ARG A 125 20.73 -14.97 5.44
C ARG A 125 20.27 -15.80 6.64
N ARG A 126 19.86 -17.05 6.40
CA ARG A 126 19.38 -17.97 7.45
C ARG A 126 20.33 -18.06 8.65
N SER A 127 21.65 -18.09 8.41
CA SER A 127 22.66 -18.15 9.47
C SER A 127 22.75 -16.90 10.35
N ARG A 128 22.24 -15.75 9.90
CA ARG A 128 22.21 -14.50 10.67
C ARG A 128 20.84 -14.21 11.28
N PHE A 129 19.80 -14.95 10.91
CA PHE A 129 18.43 -14.67 11.33
C PHE A 129 18.27 -14.64 12.85
N GLU A 130 18.72 -15.70 13.53
CA GLU A 130 18.62 -15.80 14.99
C GLU A 130 19.34 -14.65 15.70
N SER A 131 20.58 -14.33 15.27
CA SER A 131 21.33 -13.19 15.81
C SER A 131 20.62 -11.85 15.61
N VAL A 132 20.06 -11.61 14.42
CA VAL A 132 19.32 -10.37 14.12
C VAL A 132 18.02 -10.30 14.94
N ALA A 133 17.29 -11.41 15.06
CA ALA A 133 16.06 -11.51 15.85
C ALA A 133 16.32 -11.23 17.34
N SER A 134 17.34 -11.86 17.94
CA SER A 134 17.73 -11.60 19.33
C SER A 134 18.12 -10.14 19.54
N LYS A 135 18.85 -9.55 18.59
CA LYS A 135 19.22 -8.12 18.65
C LYS A 135 18.00 -7.21 18.57
N LEU A 136 17.01 -7.52 17.72
CA LEU A 136 15.75 -6.76 17.63
C LEU A 136 14.98 -6.79 18.95
N ILE A 137 14.84 -7.96 19.57
CA ILE A 137 14.16 -8.12 20.87
C ILE A 137 14.90 -7.37 21.98
N ALA A 138 16.24 -7.35 21.93
CA ALA A 138 17.07 -6.68 22.93
C ALA A 138 17.09 -5.15 22.81
N VAL A 139 16.56 -4.55 21.73
CA VAL A 139 16.55 -3.09 21.55
C VAL A 139 15.65 -2.43 22.60
N LYS A 140 16.23 -1.54 23.41
CA LYS A 140 15.51 -0.76 24.40
C LYS A 140 14.99 0.54 23.80
N SER A 141 13.80 0.97 24.23
CA SER A 141 13.19 2.24 23.83
C SER A 141 14.06 3.46 24.17
N THR A 142 14.82 3.40 25.27
CA THR A 142 15.76 4.45 25.67
C THR A 142 16.92 4.63 24.68
N VAL A 143 17.45 3.52 24.14
CA VAL A 143 18.51 3.55 23.12
C VAL A 143 17.97 4.17 21.84
N LEU A 144 16.77 3.81 21.41
CA LEU A 144 16.15 4.39 20.22
C LEU A 144 15.92 5.90 20.35
N ARG A 145 15.44 6.38 21.51
CA ARG A 145 15.31 7.82 21.78
C ARG A 145 16.66 8.52 21.73
N SER A 146 17.67 7.94 22.37
CA SER A 146 19.01 8.51 22.37
C SER A 146 19.62 8.59 20.96
N VAL A 147 19.40 7.57 20.11
CA VAL A 147 19.81 7.62 18.69
C VAL A 147 19.06 8.72 17.94
N ALA A 148 17.75 8.86 18.16
CA ALA A 148 16.94 9.89 17.51
C ALA A 148 17.42 11.30 17.88
N ASP A 149 17.63 11.58 19.16
CA ASP A 149 18.14 12.86 19.66
C ASP A 149 19.53 13.18 19.09
N HIS A 150 20.37 12.15 18.90
CA HIS A 150 21.71 12.30 18.31
C HIS A 150 21.64 12.69 16.83
N LEU A 151 20.75 12.03 16.08
CA LEU A 151 20.54 12.34 14.66
C LEU A 151 19.93 13.74 14.46
N GLU A 152 19.01 14.16 15.33
CA GLU A 152 18.38 15.49 15.27
C GLU A 152 19.39 16.61 15.49
N ARG A 153 20.41 16.39 16.33
CA ARG A 153 21.50 17.34 16.57
C ARG A 153 22.64 17.27 15.56
N GLU A 154 22.44 16.55 14.44
CA GLU A 154 23.46 16.30 13.42
C GLU A 154 24.77 15.70 13.98
N GLY A 155 24.63 14.90 15.05
CA GLY A 155 25.77 14.28 15.70
C GLY A 155 26.50 13.29 14.78
N LYS A 156 27.82 13.16 14.94
CA LYS A 156 28.63 12.28 14.07
C LYS A 156 28.46 10.82 14.46
N TYR A 157 28.61 9.92 13.49
CA TYR A 157 28.55 8.47 13.74
C TYR A 157 29.66 7.99 14.70
N SER A 158 30.81 8.66 14.72
CA SER A 158 31.92 8.38 15.63
C SER A 158 31.51 8.41 17.10
N ASP A 159 30.58 9.31 17.43
CA ASP A 159 30.23 9.69 18.80
C ASP A 159 29.19 8.73 19.41
N LEU A 160 28.69 7.79 18.59
CA LEU A 160 27.70 6.81 19.01
C LEU A 160 28.33 5.67 19.83
N SER A 161 27.63 5.27 20.89
CA SER A 161 27.91 4.08 21.68
C SER A 161 27.73 2.80 20.84
N SER A 162 28.26 1.68 21.33
CA SER A 162 28.09 0.37 20.68
C SER A 162 26.62 -0.03 20.53
N GLU A 163 25.80 0.23 21.55
CA GLU A 163 24.36 -0.05 21.52
C GLU A 163 23.63 0.82 20.48
N GLN A 164 23.96 2.10 20.40
CA GLN A 164 23.41 3.03 19.41
C GLN A 164 23.82 2.65 17.99
N LYS A 165 25.09 2.28 17.77
CA LYS A 165 25.58 1.78 16.47
C LYS A 165 24.84 0.50 16.06
N SER A 166 24.66 -0.43 17.00
CA SER A 166 23.88 -1.66 16.75
C SER A 166 22.42 -1.35 16.39
N ALA A 167 21.79 -0.38 17.05
CA ALA A 167 20.44 0.05 16.72
C ALA A 167 20.35 0.64 15.30
N LEU A 168 21.33 1.47 14.88
CA LEU A 168 21.40 1.97 13.51
C LEU A 168 21.63 0.88 12.47
N ASP A 169 22.47 -0.12 12.78
CA ASP A 169 22.70 -1.24 11.87
C ASP A 169 21.45 -2.12 11.72
N LEU A 170 20.68 -2.33 12.79
CA LEU A 170 19.37 -2.97 12.69
C LEU A 170 18.40 -2.14 11.84
N LEU A 171 18.39 -0.81 12.01
CA LEU A 171 17.55 0.08 11.21
C LEU A 171 17.89 -0.02 9.71
N LYS A 172 19.16 -0.22 9.33
CA LYS A 172 19.55 -0.47 7.93
C LYS A 172 18.89 -1.74 7.37
N HIS A 173 18.86 -2.83 8.14
CA HIS A 173 18.19 -4.06 7.73
C HIS A 173 16.68 -3.84 7.57
N VAL A 174 16.04 -3.17 8.54
CA VAL A 174 14.61 -2.82 8.48
C VAL A 174 14.30 -1.96 7.25
N ASN A 175 15.10 -0.93 7.00
CA ASN A 175 14.92 -0.05 5.84
C ASN A 175 15.12 -0.78 4.51
N THR A 176 16.02 -1.77 4.46
CA THR A 176 16.23 -2.59 3.25
C THR A 176 14.98 -3.39 2.90
N ILE A 177 14.34 -3.99 3.90
CA ILE A 177 13.08 -4.73 3.73
C ILE A 177 11.94 -3.75 3.40
N ALA A 178 11.83 -2.67 4.16
CA ALA A 178 10.79 -1.65 3.99
C ALA A 178 10.84 -0.99 2.61
N ALA A 179 12.03 -0.82 2.01
CA ALA A 179 12.18 -0.25 0.66
C ALA A 179 11.43 -1.01 -0.43
N ARG A 180 11.08 -2.28 -0.17
CA ARG A 180 10.32 -3.15 -1.07
C ARG A 180 8.83 -3.21 -0.73
N ILE A 181 8.39 -2.56 0.34
CA ILE A 181 6.99 -2.47 0.77
C ILE A 181 6.39 -1.19 0.17
N PRO A 182 5.40 -1.28 -0.72
CA PRO A 182 4.73 -0.11 -1.29
C PRO A 182 4.22 0.87 -0.23
N GLY A 183 4.38 2.17 -0.46
CA GLY A 183 3.95 3.23 0.45
C GLY A 183 4.86 3.49 1.66
N SER A 184 5.85 2.64 1.93
CA SER A 184 6.79 2.86 3.03
C SER A 184 7.70 4.09 2.78
N GLN A 185 8.22 4.69 3.84
CA GLN A 185 9.18 5.80 3.71
C GLN A 185 10.46 5.38 2.97
N ALA A 186 10.93 4.16 3.23
CA ALA A 186 12.09 3.62 2.54
C ALA A 186 11.83 3.42 1.03
N ALA A 187 10.61 3.02 0.63
CA ALA A 187 10.22 2.91 -0.77
C ALA A 187 10.19 4.29 -1.45
N LYS A 188 9.71 5.33 -0.76
CA LYS A 188 9.76 6.72 -1.26
C LYS A 188 11.19 7.20 -1.46
N ILE A 189 12.12 6.87 -0.54
CA ILE A 189 13.55 7.19 -0.69
C ILE A 189 14.14 6.41 -1.87
N PHE A 190 13.79 5.13 -2.03
CA PHE A 190 14.24 4.29 -3.13
C PHE A 190 13.84 4.90 -4.48
N MET A 191 12.56 5.27 -4.67
CA MET A 191 12.08 5.94 -5.89
C MET A 191 12.82 7.26 -6.18
N ARG A 192 13.17 8.06 -5.16
CA ARG A 192 13.98 9.27 -5.36
C ARG A 192 15.38 8.96 -5.88
N ASN A 193 15.97 7.86 -5.44
CA ASN A 193 17.27 7.42 -5.94
C ASN A 193 17.18 6.86 -7.37
N GLU A 194 16.06 6.23 -7.74
CA GLU A 194 15.79 5.84 -9.13
C GLU A 194 15.66 7.06 -10.04
N ILE A 195 14.91 8.09 -9.62
CA ILE A 195 14.81 9.36 -10.36
C ILE A 195 16.20 9.98 -10.55
N ARG A 196 17.03 10.04 -9.50
CA ARG A 196 18.41 10.54 -9.61
C ARG A 196 19.25 9.72 -10.59
N SER A 197 19.08 8.41 -10.60
CA SER A 197 19.79 7.50 -11.52
C SER A 197 19.33 7.73 -12.97
N TYR A 198 18.02 7.92 -13.18
CA TYR A 198 17.45 8.34 -14.46
C TYR A 198 18.05 9.66 -14.94
N CYS A 199 18.17 10.66 -14.05
CA CYS A 199 18.80 11.92 -14.40
C CYS A 199 20.28 11.77 -14.79
N GLY A 200 21.00 10.85 -14.13
CA GLY A 200 22.39 10.55 -14.46
C GLY A 200 22.57 9.89 -15.83
N PHE A 201 21.59 9.08 -16.27
CA PHE A 201 21.66 8.36 -17.55
C PHE A 201 21.07 9.15 -18.73
N PHE A 202 19.88 9.74 -18.56
CA PHE A 202 19.15 10.45 -19.61
C PHE A 202 19.35 11.98 -19.60
N GLY A 203 20.04 12.51 -18.58
CA GLY A 203 20.11 13.95 -18.32
C GLY A 203 18.93 14.47 -17.51
N LEU A 204 18.89 15.79 -17.31
CA LEU A 204 17.85 16.41 -16.47
C LEU A 204 16.46 16.29 -17.11
N PRO A 205 15.40 16.06 -16.32
CA PRO A 205 14.04 16.01 -16.83
C PRO A 205 13.63 17.41 -17.33
N HIS A 206 13.18 17.48 -18.58
CA HIS A 206 12.66 18.71 -19.17
C HIS A 206 11.27 19.09 -18.65
N VAL A 207 10.50 18.10 -18.21
CA VAL A 207 9.13 18.27 -17.72
C VAL A 207 8.97 17.53 -16.39
N TYR A 208 8.45 18.24 -15.39
CA TYR A 208 7.96 17.67 -14.15
C TYR A 208 6.46 17.95 -14.06
N LEU A 209 5.64 16.89 -14.15
CA LEU A 209 4.20 17.00 -14.31
C LEU A 209 3.46 16.11 -13.32
N THR A 210 2.46 16.68 -12.66
CA THR A 210 1.49 15.92 -11.85
C THR A 210 0.19 15.80 -12.63
N LEU A 211 -0.17 14.58 -13.02
CA LEU A 211 -1.47 14.27 -13.63
C LEU A 211 -2.45 13.86 -12.54
N ASN A 212 -3.52 14.63 -12.35
CA ASN A 212 -4.54 14.37 -11.33
C ASN A 212 -5.94 14.27 -11.96
N PRO A 213 -6.25 13.16 -12.67
CA PRO A 213 -7.57 12.96 -13.24
C PRO A 213 -8.62 12.84 -12.14
N ASN A 214 -9.66 13.68 -12.20
CA ASN A 214 -10.70 13.73 -11.19
C ASN A 214 -11.87 12.79 -11.54
N ALA A 215 -11.96 11.66 -10.85
CA ALA A 215 -13.03 10.67 -11.03
C ALA A 215 -14.43 11.23 -10.76
N ALA A 216 -14.59 12.06 -9.72
CA ALA A 216 -15.89 12.56 -9.29
C ALA A 216 -16.57 13.48 -10.33
N HIS A 217 -15.80 14.10 -11.22
CA HIS A 217 -16.33 14.97 -12.29
C HIS A 217 -16.19 14.35 -13.69
N SER A 218 -15.74 13.10 -13.79
CA SER A 218 -15.51 12.44 -15.06
C SER A 218 -16.70 11.58 -15.50
N PRO A 219 -17.26 11.78 -16.71
CA PRO A 219 -18.26 10.88 -17.26
C PRO A 219 -17.69 9.47 -17.50
N ILE A 220 -16.39 9.36 -17.81
CA ILE A 220 -15.69 8.09 -18.02
C ILE A 220 -15.70 7.26 -16.74
N PHE A 221 -15.44 7.88 -15.59
CA PHE A 221 -15.52 7.19 -14.31
C PHE A 221 -16.93 6.65 -14.06
N GLN A 222 -17.99 7.41 -14.37
CA GLN A 222 -19.37 6.92 -14.18
C GLN A 222 -19.66 5.68 -15.02
N VAL A 223 -19.16 5.62 -16.26
CA VAL A 223 -19.27 4.43 -17.11
C VAL A 223 -18.46 3.25 -16.54
N ILE A 224 -17.23 3.47 -16.08
CA ILE A 224 -16.41 2.43 -15.42
C ILE A 224 -17.11 1.92 -14.14
N PHE A 225 -17.72 2.83 -13.38
CA PHE A 225 -18.58 2.50 -12.24
C PHE A 225 -19.84 1.75 -12.67
N GLY A 226 -20.17 1.63 -13.96
CA GLY A 226 -21.33 0.86 -14.46
C GLY A 226 -22.62 1.67 -14.56
N ASP A 227 -22.55 2.99 -14.68
CA ASP A 227 -23.72 3.80 -15.02
C ASP A 227 -24.00 3.74 -16.54
N GLU A 228 -24.95 2.90 -16.91
CA GLU A 228 -25.41 2.72 -18.31
C GLU A 228 -26.15 3.93 -18.88
N THR A 229 -26.55 4.90 -18.04
CA THR A 229 -27.26 6.11 -18.50
C THR A 229 -26.32 7.18 -19.07
N VAL A 230 -25.01 7.04 -18.88
CA VAL A 230 -24.00 8.01 -19.32
C VAL A 230 -23.59 7.72 -20.77
N ASP A 231 -24.03 8.58 -21.68
CA ASP A 231 -23.68 8.51 -23.10
C ASP A 231 -22.42 9.34 -23.42
N LEU A 232 -21.29 8.64 -23.61
CA LEU A 232 -20.00 9.25 -23.94
C LEU A 232 -19.88 9.76 -25.38
N THR A 233 -20.86 9.49 -26.24
CA THR A 233 -20.87 10.04 -27.62
C THR A 233 -21.31 11.51 -27.63
N LYS A 234 -22.00 11.97 -26.57
CA LYS A 234 -22.44 13.36 -26.43
C LYS A 234 -21.29 14.25 -26.00
N ARG A 235 -21.24 15.46 -26.55
CA ARG A 235 -20.25 16.49 -26.18
C ARG A 235 -20.31 16.86 -24.69
N PHE A 236 -21.51 16.86 -24.12
CA PHE A 236 -21.76 17.13 -22.70
C PHE A 236 -22.69 16.06 -22.13
N PRO A 237 -22.15 14.91 -21.68
CA PRO A 237 -22.95 13.85 -21.08
C PRO A 237 -23.67 14.36 -19.82
N ILE A 238 -24.94 13.96 -19.66
CA ILE A 238 -25.70 14.27 -18.45
C ILE A 238 -25.25 13.31 -17.37
N LEU A 239 -24.86 13.85 -16.21
CA LEU A 239 -24.42 13.07 -15.06
C LEU A 239 -25.40 13.23 -13.91
N VAL A 240 -25.39 12.23 -13.02
CA VAL A 240 -26.05 12.32 -11.72
C VAL A 240 -25.50 13.47 -10.88
N SER A 241 -26.24 13.83 -9.84
CA SER A 241 -25.88 14.94 -8.93
C SER A 241 -24.47 14.79 -8.35
N ALA A 242 -23.84 15.91 -7.97
CA ALA A 242 -22.49 15.89 -7.41
C ALA A 242 -22.35 14.99 -6.17
N ARG A 243 -23.38 14.98 -5.31
CA ARG A 243 -23.45 14.11 -4.14
C ARG A 243 -23.42 12.64 -4.56
N GLU A 244 -24.24 12.25 -5.52
CA GLU A 244 -24.29 10.87 -6.00
C GLU A 244 -22.96 10.43 -6.63
N ARG A 245 -22.31 11.31 -7.41
CA ARG A 245 -20.97 11.01 -7.97
C ARG A 245 -19.93 10.74 -6.88
N ALA A 246 -19.95 11.50 -5.78
CA ALA A 246 -19.06 11.30 -4.65
C ALA A 246 -19.35 9.97 -3.91
N ILE A 247 -20.63 9.64 -3.71
CA ILE A 247 -21.05 8.36 -3.12
C ILE A 247 -20.56 7.18 -3.97
N ARG A 248 -20.70 7.26 -5.28
CA ARG A 248 -20.24 6.21 -6.21
C ARG A 248 -18.72 6.01 -6.16
N LEU A 249 -17.95 7.09 -6.13
CA LEU A 249 -16.50 7.02 -5.96
C LEU A 249 -16.11 6.35 -4.63
N ALA A 250 -16.76 6.72 -3.53
CA ALA A 250 -16.51 6.11 -2.24
C ALA A 250 -16.92 4.62 -2.18
N LYS A 251 -18.01 4.26 -2.87
CA LYS A 251 -18.54 2.89 -2.91
C LYS A 251 -17.67 1.93 -3.71
N ASP A 252 -17.01 2.39 -4.76
CA ASP A 252 -16.15 1.56 -5.61
C ASP A 252 -14.74 2.15 -5.79
N PRO A 253 -13.88 2.04 -4.76
CA PRO A 253 -12.50 2.53 -4.85
C PRO A 253 -11.69 1.81 -5.93
N VAL A 254 -12.03 0.56 -6.25
CA VAL A 254 -11.38 -0.19 -7.32
C VAL A 254 -11.70 0.46 -8.67
N ALA A 255 -12.94 0.90 -8.90
CA ALA A 255 -13.31 1.58 -10.15
C ALA A 255 -12.61 2.94 -10.25
N GLY A 256 -12.37 3.59 -9.11
CA GLY A 256 -11.53 4.79 -9.02
C GLY A 256 -10.09 4.52 -9.47
N ALA A 257 -9.49 3.41 -9.02
CA ALA A 257 -8.16 3.00 -9.44
C ALA A 257 -8.10 2.61 -10.93
N ASP A 258 -9.09 1.87 -11.42
CA ASP A 258 -9.22 1.50 -12.84
C ASP A 258 -9.34 2.74 -13.72
N PHE A 259 -10.16 3.72 -13.31
CA PHE A 259 -10.30 5.01 -13.98
C PHE A 259 -8.97 5.78 -14.01
N PHE A 260 -8.26 5.87 -12.87
CA PHE A 260 -6.97 6.54 -12.81
C PHE A 260 -5.98 5.89 -13.78
N ASN A 261 -5.83 4.57 -13.71
CA ASN A 261 -4.92 3.81 -14.59
C ASN A 261 -5.29 3.98 -16.07
N PHE A 262 -6.58 3.92 -16.40
CA PHE A 262 -7.09 4.17 -17.75
C PHE A 262 -6.71 5.58 -18.23
N CYS A 263 -6.95 6.62 -17.44
CA CYS A 263 -6.62 7.99 -17.79
C CYS A 263 -5.12 8.20 -18.01
N ILE A 264 -4.27 7.72 -17.11
CA ILE A 264 -2.83 7.85 -17.25
C ILE A 264 -2.34 7.12 -18.50
N THR A 265 -2.78 5.88 -18.71
CA THR A 265 -2.42 5.10 -19.91
C THR A 265 -2.85 5.80 -21.20
N CYS A 266 -4.06 6.35 -21.24
CA CYS A 266 -4.57 7.09 -22.39
C CYS A 266 -3.77 8.38 -22.64
N ILE A 267 -3.41 9.13 -21.59
CA ILE A 267 -2.59 10.33 -21.72
C ILE A 267 -1.23 9.97 -22.32
N PHE A 268 -0.53 8.99 -21.77
CA PHE A 268 0.77 8.60 -22.29
C PHE A 268 0.69 8.06 -23.71
N LYS A 269 -0.26 7.18 -24.00
CA LYS A 269 -0.41 6.57 -25.31
C LYS A 269 -0.81 7.57 -26.39
N TYR A 270 -1.84 8.37 -26.15
CA TYR A 270 -2.45 9.19 -27.19
C TYR A 270 -2.01 10.65 -27.17
N LEU A 271 -1.75 11.24 -26.00
CA LEU A 271 -1.33 12.64 -25.89
C LEU A 271 0.20 12.76 -25.99
N PHE A 272 0.94 11.88 -25.33
CA PHE A 272 2.40 11.89 -25.34
C PHE A 272 3.04 10.97 -26.39
N GLY A 273 2.21 10.16 -27.07
CA GLY A 273 2.70 9.27 -28.13
C GLY A 273 3.69 8.24 -27.62
N TRP A 274 3.42 7.60 -26.47
CA TRP A 274 4.23 6.53 -25.89
C TRP A 274 3.70 5.15 -26.27
N ASP A 275 4.58 4.28 -26.73
CA ASP A 275 4.30 2.86 -27.00
C ASP A 275 4.74 2.03 -25.78
N TYR A 276 3.77 1.51 -25.03
CA TYR A 276 4.04 0.71 -23.83
C TYR A 276 4.64 -0.66 -24.14
N ASP A 277 4.34 -1.24 -25.31
CA ASP A 277 4.86 -2.56 -25.69
C ASP A 277 6.34 -2.45 -26.10
N LYS A 278 6.68 -1.39 -26.83
CA LYS A 278 8.06 -1.12 -27.26
C LYS A 278 8.88 -0.31 -26.27
N GLN A 279 8.24 0.22 -25.22
CA GLN A 279 8.85 1.08 -24.21
C GLN A 279 9.62 2.27 -24.82
N GLN A 280 9.03 2.92 -25.81
CA GLN A 280 9.62 4.08 -26.49
C GLN A 280 8.56 5.01 -27.07
N SER A 281 8.94 6.21 -27.45
CA SER A 281 8.03 7.11 -28.16
C SER A 281 7.72 6.62 -29.58
N THR A 282 6.51 6.87 -30.04
CA THR A 282 6.10 6.61 -31.42
C THR A 282 6.95 7.42 -32.41
N PRO A 283 7.05 7.00 -33.68
CA PRO A 283 7.84 7.73 -34.68
C PRO A 283 7.43 9.20 -34.88
N LEU A 284 6.17 9.55 -34.59
CA LEU A 284 5.64 10.91 -34.67
C LEU A 284 5.84 11.72 -33.37
N GLY A 285 6.03 11.05 -32.23
CA GLY A 285 5.97 11.69 -30.90
C GLY A 285 4.56 12.11 -30.51
N GLY A 286 4.43 12.83 -29.40
CA GLY A 286 3.18 13.45 -28.95
C GLY A 286 3.29 14.96 -28.83
N ILE A 287 2.41 15.57 -28.04
CA ILE A 287 2.39 17.04 -27.81
C ILE A 287 3.68 17.58 -27.20
N LEU A 288 4.44 16.73 -26.51
CA LEU A 288 5.75 17.06 -25.92
C LEU A 288 6.92 16.70 -26.84
N GLY A 289 6.66 16.32 -28.09
CA GLY A 289 7.64 15.75 -29.00
C GLY A 289 7.89 14.27 -28.71
N LYS A 290 9.08 13.78 -29.07
CA LYS A 290 9.50 12.40 -28.78
C LYS A 290 10.03 12.29 -27.37
N LEU A 291 9.45 11.40 -26.59
CA LEU A 291 9.93 11.09 -25.25
C LEU A 291 11.09 10.10 -25.35
N GLU A 292 12.26 10.50 -24.85
CA GLU A 292 13.41 9.59 -24.69
C GLU A 292 13.19 8.62 -23.54
N SER A 293 12.68 9.13 -22.41
CA SER A 293 12.33 8.33 -21.24
C SER A 293 11.28 9.06 -20.39
N PHE A 294 10.62 8.31 -19.49
CA PHE A 294 9.81 8.87 -18.43
C PHE A 294 9.94 8.02 -17.17
N TYR A 295 9.74 8.64 -16.02
CA TYR A 295 9.62 7.97 -14.74
C TYR A 295 8.32 8.43 -14.08
N GLY A 296 7.49 7.50 -13.62
CA GLY A 296 6.20 7.80 -13.02
C GLY A 296 5.95 6.97 -11.76
N SER A 297 5.32 7.59 -10.77
CA SER A 297 4.84 6.93 -9.56
C SER A 297 3.43 7.43 -9.23
N SER A 298 2.58 6.54 -8.74
CA SER A 298 1.29 6.89 -8.13
C SER A 298 1.31 6.54 -6.64
N GLU A 299 0.63 7.34 -5.83
CA GLU A 299 0.35 7.05 -4.42
C GLU A 299 -1.09 6.58 -4.25
#